data_AF-F0QTA5-F1
#
_entry.id   AF-F0QTA5-F1
#
_cell.length_a   1.000
_cell.length_b   1.000
_cell.length_c   1.000
_cell.angle_alpha   90.00
_cell.angle_beta   90.00
_cell.angle_gamma   90.00
#
_symmetry.space_group_name_H-M   'P 1'
#
loop_
_entity.id
_entity.type
_entity.pdbx_description
1 polymer ?
#
loop_
_entity_poly.entity_id
_entity_poly.type
_entity_poly.pdbx_seq_one_letter_code
_entity_poly.pdbx_strand_id
1 'polypeptide(L)' 'MECNNDRVRSIIDSLSNKEPIEAYQTLLEENCFGRGMIYDVGGKYIVYMKDEENACIEETNSIDRARELAKAFVDSVCS' A
#
# COMPACT_ATOMS: atom_id res chain seq x y z
N MET A 1 4.28 -2.65 10.14
CA MET A 1 3.95 -3.25 8.84
C MET A 1 3.37 -4.64 9.07
N GLU A 2 2.14 -4.88 8.61
CA GLU A 2 1.47 -6.17 8.76
C GLU A 2 1.25 -6.82 7.38
N CYS A 3 1.88 -7.96 7.14
CA CYS A 3 1.82 -8.70 5.88
C CYS A 3 0.97 -9.99 5.98
N ASN A 4 0.18 -10.12 7.05
CA ASN A 4 -0.63 -11.31 7.28
C ASN A 4 -1.84 -11.35 6.34
N ASN A 5 -1.92 -12.39 5.50
CA ASN A 5 -2.86 -12.50 4.40
C ASN A 5 -4.33 -12.36 4.85
N ASP A 6 -4.74 -12.90 6.01
CA ASP A 6 -6.14 -12.86 6.46
C ASP A 6 -6.58 -11.45 6.89
N ARG A 7 -5.74 -10.74 7.64
CA ARG A 7 -6.06 -9.39 8.13
C ARG A 7 -5.90 -8.34 7.03
N VAL A 8 -4.89 -8.49 6.18
CA VAL A 8 -4.73 -7.71 4.96
C VAL A 8 -5.97 -7.86 4.07
N ARG A 9 -6.45 -9.10 3.82
CA ARG A 9 -7.68 -9.33 3.03
C ARG A 9 -8.90 -8.66 3.64
N SER A 10 -9.14 -8.83 4.95
CA SER A 10 -10.27 -8.21 5.63
C SER A 10 -10.27 -6.68 5.49
N ILE A 11 -9.10 -6.05 5.50
CA ILE A 11 -8.97 -4.61 5.33
C ILE A 11 -9.16 -4.21 3.87
N ILE A 12 -8.58 -4.94 2.90
CA ILE A 12 -8.82 -4.68 1.47
C ILE A 12 -10.30 -4.82 1.11
N ASP A 13 -10.99 -5.85 1.61
CA ASP A 13 -12.42 -6.03 1.38
C ASP A 13 -13.21 -4.80 1.83
N SER A 14 -12.86 -4.23 2.98
CA SER A 14 -13.45 -2.97 3.48
C SER A 14 -13.13 -1.74 2.63
N LEU A 15 -12.00 -1.78 1.91
CA LEU A 15 -11.51 -0.72 1.02
C LEU A 15 -11.97 -0.90 -0.43
N SER A 16 -12.56 -2.05 -0.81
CA SER A 16 -12.93 -2.38 -2.19
C SER A 16 -13.88 -1.37 -2.85
N ASN A 17 -14.70 -0.69 -2.05
CA ASN A 17 -15.63 0.35 -2.50
C ASN A 17 -15.05 1.77 -2.40
N LYS A 18 -13.77 1.93 -2.06
CA LYS A 18 -13.09 3.21 -1.94
C LYS A 18 -11.99 3.31 -2.98
N GLU A 19 -11.89 4.46 -3.61
CA GLU A 19 -10.71 4.78 -4.42
C GLU A 19 -9.55 5.20 -3.49
N PRO A 20 -8.32 4.78 -3.79
CA PRO A 20 -7.16 5.30 -3.08
C PRO A 20 -7.02 6.80 -3.37
N ILE A 21 -6.66 7.56 -2.34
CA ILE A 21 -6.40 8.99 -2.48
C ILE A 21 -5.12 9.23 -3.29
N GLU A 22 -4.14 8.34 -3.14
CA GLU A 22 -2.86 8.37 -3.85
C GLU A 22 -2.39 6.94 -4.12
N ALA A 23 -1.73 6.75 -5.27
CA ALA A 23 -1.14 5.48 -5.65
C ALA A 23 0.25 5.70 -6.26
N TYR A 24 1.18 4.86 -5.82
CA TYR A 24 2.54 4.75 -6.31
C TYR A 24 2.70 3.35 -6.91
N GLN A 25 3.36 3.25 -8.05
CA GLN A 25 3.62 1.97 -8.69
C GLN A 25 4.94 2.02 -9.44
N THR A 26 5.60 0.87 -9.55
CA THR A 26 6.75 0.72 -10.42
C THR A 26 6.30 0.92 -11.87
N LEU A 27 7.04 1.74 -12.60
CA LEU A 27 6.86 2.00 -14.03
C LEU A 27 8.08 1.37 -14.70
N LEU A 28 7.89 0.33 -15.51
CA LEU A 28 8.80 -0.08 -16.60
C LEU A 28 9.94 -1.11 -16.36
N GLU A 29 9.81 -2.13 -15.50
CA GLU A 29 10.75 -3.26 -15.56
C GLU A 29 10.04 -4.63 -15.63
N GLU A 30 10.43 -5.47 -16.59
CA GLU A 30 9.77 -6.72 -16.97
C GLU A 30 9.73 -7.81 -15.87
N ASN A 31 10.29 -7.56 -14.68
CA ASN A 31 10.27 -8.48 -13.53
C ASN A 31 10.24 -7.75 -12.17
N CYS A 32 9.65 -6.55 -12.11
CA CYS A 32 9.53 -5.83 -10.83
C CYS A 32 8.19 -5.11 -10.70
N PHE A 33 7.27 -5.73 -9.95
CA PHE A 33 5.97 -5.13 -9.65
C PHE A 33 5.90 -4.73 -8.17
N GLY A 34 5.91 -3.43 -7.90
CA GLY A 34 5.64 -2.87 -6.59
C GLY A 34 4.53 -1.83 -6.69
N ARG A 35 3.50 -1.93 -5.85
CA ARG A 35 2.38 -0.98 -5.81
C ARG A 35 2.07 -0.58 -4.37
N GLY A 36 2.12 0.71 -4.09
CA GLY A 36 1.66 1.32 -2.84
C GLY A 36 0.40 2.15 -3.08
N MET A 37 -0.66 1.92 -2.33
CA MET A 37 -1.93 2.65 -2.42
C MET A 37 -2.27 3.21 -1.04
N ILE A 38 -2.74 4.45 -0.99
CA ILE A 38 -3.12 5.12 0.26
C ILE A 38 -4.62 5.34 0.26
N TYR A 39 -5.29 4.97 1.35
CA TYR A 39 -6.72 5.13 1.55
C TYR A 39 -7.01 5.97 2.78
N ASP A 40 -7.97 6.89 2.69
CA ASP A 40 -8.52 7.57 3.86
C ASP A 40 -9.68 6.77 4.46
N VAL A 41 -9.55 6.49 5.75
CA VAL A 41 -10.57 5.82 6.56
C VAL A 41 -10.87 6.66 7.79
N GLY A 42 -11.46 7.84 7.57
CA GLY A 42 -12.09 8.63 8.62
C GLY A 42 -11.09 9.16 9.65
N GLY A 43 -10.00 9.79 9.18
CA GLY A 43 -8.95 10.36 10.04
C GLY A 43 -7.76 9.42 10.30
N LYS A 44 -7.76 8.24 9.68
CA LYS A 44 -6.60 7.36 9.55
C LYS A 44 -6.32 7.09 8.08
N TYR A 45 -5.04 6.93 7.76
CA TYR A 45 -4.57 6.53 6.46
C TYR A 45 -4.13 5.07 6.49
N ILE A 46 -4.66 4.28 5.56
CA ILE A 46 -4.23 2.91 5.34
C ILE A 46 -3.36 2.88 4.11
N VAL A 47 -2.12 2.44 4.28
CA VAL A 47 -1.16 2.21 3.20
C VAL A 47 -1.21 0.73 2.85
N TYR A 48 -1.74 0.41 1.68
CA TYR A 48 -1.71 -0.93 1.12
C TYR A 48 -0.53 -1.07 0.16
N MET A 49 0.36 -2.01 0.45
CA MET A 49 1.58 -2.29 -0.30
C MET A 49 1.48 -3.69 -0.88
N LYS A 50 1.74 -3.85 -2.16
CA LYS A 50 1.68 -5.13 -2.85
C LYS A 50 2.87 -5.27 -3.79
N ASP A 51 3.55 -6.40 -3.71
CA ASP A 51 4.53 -6.85 -4.70
C ASP A 51 4.05 -8.14 -5.40
N GLU A 52 4.95 -8.81 -6.14
CA GLU A 52 4.64 -10.06 -6.85
C GLU A 52 4.23 -11.21 -5.91
N GLU A 53 4.78 -11.26 -4.70
CA GLU A 53 4.65 -12.39 -3.79
C GLU A 53 3.81 -12.06 -2.54
N ASN A 54 3.79 -10.78 -2.13
CA ASN A 54 3.27 -10.35 -0.85
C ASN A 54 2.33 -9.16 -0.96
N ALA A 55 1.44 -9.06 0.04
CA ALA A 55 0.60 -7.91 0.27
C ALA A 55 0.67 -7.53 1.75
N CYS A 56 0.98 -6.29 2.03
CA CYS A 56 1.13 -5.73 3.36
C CYS A 56 0.26 -4.49 3.52
N ILE A 57 -0.10 -4.19 4.75
CA ILE A 57 -0.75 -2.94 5.11
C ILE A 57 0.02 -2.24 6.23
N GLU A 58 -0.09 -0.92 6.26
CA GLU A 58 0.32 -0.11 7.39
C GLU A 58 -0.74 0.95 7.68
N GLU A 59 -1.07 1.16 8.95
CA GLU A 59 -1.98 2.21 9.39
C GLU A 59 -1.18 3.38 9.97
N THR A 60 -1.53 4.61 9.59
CA THR A 60 -0.91 5.81 10.12
C THR A 60 -1.91 6.95 10.23
N ASN A 61 -1.66 7.90 11.13
CA ASN A 61 -2.51 9.09 11.31
C ASN A 61 -1.96 10.30 10.52
N SER A 62 -0.88 10.13 9.75
CA SER A 62 -0.23 11.19 8.98
C SER A 62 -0.14 10.81 7.50
N ILE A 63 -0.66 11.70 6.64
CA ILE A 63 -0.59 11.54 5.18
C ILE A 63 0.86 11.57 4.68
N ASP A 64 1.71 12.43 5.26
CA ASP A 64 3.12 12.52 4.86
C ASP A 64 3.85 11.21 5.16
N ARG A 65 3.59 10.61 6.33
CA ARG A 65 4.12 9.29 6.66
C ARG A 65 3.55 8.20 5.75
N ALA A 66 2.28 8.28 5.37
CA ALA A 66 1.66 7.34 4.45
C ALA A 66 2.34 7.36 3.07
N ARG A 67 2.60 8.56 2.54
CA ARG A 67 3.32 8.79 1.29
C ARG A 67 4.75 8.26 1.35
N GLU A 68 5.46 8.57 2.43
CA GLU A 68 6.82 8.10 2.64
C GLU A 68 6.89 6.57 2.63
N LEU A 69 5.98 5.90 3.34
CA LEU A 69 5.89 4.44 3.38
C LEU A 69 5.58 3.84 2.02
N ALA A 70 4.56 4.36 1.32
CA ALA A 70 4.15 3.85 0.02
C ALA A 70 5.27 4.00 -1.02
N LYS A 71 5.96 5.15 -1.02
CA LYS A 71 7.07 5.42 -1.93
C LYS A 71 8.31 4.58 -1.58
N ALA A 72 8.70 4.53 -0.31
CA ALA A 72 9.83 3.73 0.13
C ALA A 72 9.64 2.24 -0.18
N PHE A 73 8.41 1.73 -0.05
CA PHE A 73 8.08 0.36 -0.47
C PHE A 73 8.30 0.17 -1.97
N VAL A 74 7.66 0.99 -2.82
CA VAL A 74 7.78 0.89 -4.27
C VAL A 74 9.24 1.00 -4.73
N ASP A 75 10.00 1.94 -4.16
CA ASP A 75 11.43 2.13 -4.44
C ASP A 75 12.26 0.91 -4.00
N SER A 76 11.89 0.24 -2.90
CA SER A 76 12.61 -0.94 -2.38
C SER A 76 12.41 -2.23 -3.18
N VAL A 77 11.29 -2.36 -3.91
CA VAL A 77 10.94 -3.60 -4.63
C VAL A 77 11.82 -3.79 -5.88
N CYS A 78 12.29 -2.70 -6.51
CA CYS A 78 13.18 -2.73 -7.68
C CYS A 78 14.64 -2.37 -7.38
N SER A 79 15.05 -2.39 -6.11
CA SER A 79 16.42 -2.06 -5.67
C SER A 79 17.30 -3.29 -5.49
#